data_AF-A0A0G1YYY5-F1
#
_entry.id   AF-A0A0G1YYY5-F1
#
_cell.length_a   1.000
_cell.length_b   1.000
_cell.length_c   1.000
_cell.angle_alpha   90.00
_cell.angle_beta   90.00
_cell.angle_gamma   90.00
#
_symmetry.space_group_name_H-M   'P 1'
#
loop_
_entity.id
_entity.type
_entity.pdbx_description
1 polymer ?
#
loop_
_entity_poly.entity_id
_entity_poly.type
_entity_poly.pdbx_seq_one_letter_code
_entity_poly.pdbx_strand_id
1 'polypeptide(L)'
;METHIERGPELIPTKAEVMGIITRHVESTGDFTTLREVNDAEGLRLLDVRTEGRESGETTEYLYTRKGLLPNNVRTAETSIEVSYYQNGEIVFGERVAIYNYQKNEWDKVL
;
A
#
# COMPACT_ATOMS: atom_id res chain seq x y z
N MET A 1 19.01 -32.50 -7.60
CA MET A 1 19.87 -31.42 -7.07
C MET A 1 19.02 -30.17 -7.05
N GLU A 2 18.44 -29.84 -5.90
CA GLU A 2 17.71 -28.59 -5.71
C GLU A 2 18.74 -27.49 -5.48
N THR A 3 18.85 -26.58 -6.44
CA THR A 3 19.65 -25.36 -6.30
C THR A 3 18.96 -24.45 -5.28
N HIS A 4 19.56 -24.34 -4.09
CA HIS A 4 19.27 -23.25 -3.17
C HIS A 4 19.62 -21.93 -3.87
N ILE A 5 18.62 -21.26 -4.44
CA ILE A 5 18.75 -19.86 -4.84
C ILE A 5 18.90 -19.07 -3.53
N GLU A 6 20.12 -18.62 -3.24
CA GLU A 6 20.35 -17.61 -2.21
C GLU A 6 19.48 -16.40 -2.56
N ARG A 7 18.40 -16.20 -1.81
CA ARG A 7 17.56 -15.02 -1.95
C ARG A 7 18.38 -13.87 -1.37
N GLY A 8 18.75 -12.92 -2.23
CA GLY A 8 19.32 -11.65 -1.76
C GLY A 8 18.41 -10.98 -0.74
N PRO A 9 18.90 -9.96 -0.01
CA PRO A 9 18.10 -9.26 0.99
C PRO A 9 16.79 -8.78 0.37
N GLU A 10 15.68 -9.07 1.04
CA GLU A 10 14.34 -8.64 0.63
C GLU A 10 14.34 -7.12 0.49
N LEU A 11 14.09 -6.60 -0.73
CA LEU A 11 14.02 -5.16 -0.94
C LEU A 11 12.69 -4.65 -0.37
N ILE A 12 12.78 -3.74 0.58
CA ILE A 12 11.62 -3.11 1.20
C ILE A 12 11.29 -1.84 0.41
N PRO A 13 10.07 -1.72 -0.15
CA PRO A 13 9.66 -0.51 -0.85
C PRO A 13 9.78 0.73 0.06
N THR A 14 10.39 1.78 -0.48
CA THR A 14 10.45 3.09 0.14
C THR A 14 9.10 3.79 0.06
N LYS A 15 8.88 4.81 0.91
CA LYS A 15 7.70 5.67 0.83
C LYS A 15 7.53 6.28 -0.57
N ALA A 16 8.62 6.72 -1.19
CA ALA A 16 8.57 7.33 -2.52
C ALA A 16 8.10 6.34 -3.60
N GLU A 17 8.55 5.08 -3.54
CA GLU A 17 8.10 4.03 -4.45
C GLU A 17 6.64 3.68 -4.23
N VAL A 18 6.22 3.50 -2.97
CA VAL A 18 4.81 3.22 -2.62
C VAL A 18 3.90 4.35 -3.10
N MET A 19 4.26 5.60 -2.84
CA MET A 19 3.51 6.77 -3.34
C MET A 19 3.50 6.81 -4.88
N GLY A 20 4.60 6.45 -5.52
CA GLY A 20 4.67 6.34 -6.99
C GLY A 20 3.70 5.30 -7.56
N ILE A 21 3.45 4.20 -6.85
CA ILE A 21 2.40 3.24 -7.23
C ILE A 21 1.02 3.84 -6.97
N ILE A 22 0.77 4.35 -5.76
CA ILE A 22 -0.53 4.95 -5.39
C ILE A 22 -0.95 6.00 -6.42
N THR A 23 -0.09 6.97 -6.75
CA THR A 23 -0.39 8.03 -7.71
C THR A 23 -0.75 7.52 -9.11
N ARG A 24 -0.26 6.34 -9.52
CA ARG A 24 -0.65 5.71 -10.81
C ARG A 24 -2.06 5.10 -10.79
N HIS A 25 -2.58 4.78 -9.62
CA HIS A 25 -3.93 4.26 -9.42
C HIS A 25 -4.97 5.36 -9.15
N VAL A 26 -4.52 6.60 -9.01
CA VAL A 26 -5.35 7.70 -8.53
C VAL A 26 -6.02 8.40 -9.70
N GLU A 27 -7.35 8.45 -9.65
CA GLU A 27 -8.19 9.31 -10.48
C GLU A 27 -8.51 10.67 -9.81
N SER A 28 -7.91 10.94 -8.65
CA SER A 28 -8.17 12.12 -7.83
C SER A 28 -7.45 13.37 -8.34
N THR A 29 -8.00 14.52 -7.96
CA THR A 29 -7.49 15.85 -8.32
C THR A 29 -6.84 16.58 -7.13
N GLY A 30 -6.80 15.95 -5.96
CA GLY A 30 -6.36 16.57 -4.71
C GLY A 30 -5.00 16.09 -4.22
N ASP A 31 -4.40 16.86 -3.31
CA ASP A 31 -3.18 16.46 -2.61
C ASP A 31 -3.43 15.25 -1.69
N PHE A 32 -2.37 14.47 -1.43
CA PHE A 32 -2.43 13.40 -0.44
C PHE A 32 -2.16 13.92 0.97
N THR A 33 -3.04 13.58 1.90
CA THR A 33 -2.82 13.72 3.33
C THR A 33 -2.34 12.39 3.90
N THR A 34 -1.20 12.37 4.59
CA THR A 34 -0.77 11.16 5.32
C THR A 34 -1.57 11.03 6.61
N LEU A 35 -2.36 9.97 6.72
CA LEU A 35 -3.11 9.64 7.94
C LEU A 35 -2.23 8.91 8.94
N ARG A 36 -1.44 7.94 8.46
CA ARG A 36 -0.51 7.16 9.30
C ARG A 36 0.74 6.79 8.52
N GLU A 37 1.87 6.83 9.20
CA GLU A 37 3.14 6.32 8.69
C GLU A 37 3.86 5.60 9.83
N VAL A 38 4.26 4.36 9.60
CA VAL A 38 5.02 3.56 10.55
C VAL A 38 6.25 3.01 9.86
N ASN A 39 7.40 3.23 10.48
CA ASN A 39 8.69 2.69 10.09
C ASN A 39 9.23 1.78 11.20
N ASP A 40 10.01 0.77 10.84
CA ASP A 40 10.82 -0.03 11.75
C ASP A 40 12.29 -0.01 11.34
N ALA A 41 13.11 -0.85 12.00
CA ALA A 41 14.55 -0.92 11.73
C ALA A 41 14.90 -1.30 10.28
N GLU A 42 13.97 -1.94 9.55
CA GLU A 42 14.18 -2.36 8.17
C GLU A 42 13.57 -1.37 7.16
N GLY A 43 12.70 -0.45 7.61
CA GLY A 43 12.13 0.61 6.78
C GLY A 43 10.61 0.71 6.91
N LEU A 44 9.96 1.10 5.81
CA LEU A 44 8.52 1.37 5.81
C LEU A 44 7.72 0.11 6.12
N ARG A 45 6.87 0.19 7.16
CA ARG A 45 6.01 -0.90 7.64
C ARG A 45 4.56 -0.71 7.24
N LEU A 46 4.07 0.52 7.35
CA LEU A 46 2.69 0.91 7.06
C LEU A 46 2.68 2.35 6.57
N LEU A 47 1.89 2.61 5.54
CA LEU A 47 1.59 3.96 5.07
C LEU A 47 0.10 4.01 4.72
N ASP A 48 -0.59 4.97 5.32
CA ASP A 48 -2.01 5.22 5.15
C ASP A 48 -2.16 6.68 4.70
N VAL A 49 -2.69 6.87 3.50
CA VAL A 49 -2.85 8.20 2.89
C VAL A 49 -4.27 8.37 2.37
N ARG A 50 -4.77 9.60 2.47
CA ARG A 50 -6.10 9.99 1.98
C ARG A 50 -5.99 11.08 0.93
N THR A 51 -6.85 11.06 -0.06
CA THR A 51 -7.06 12.15 -1.01
C THR A 51 -8.56 12.39 -1.18
N GLU A 52 -8.93 13.62 -1.52
CA GLU A 52 -10.32 13.97 -1.83
C GLU A 52 -10.70 13.40 -3.21
N GLY A 53 -11.94 12.94 -3.34
CA GLY A 53 -12.52 12.51 -4.62
C GLY A 53 -12.90 13.68 -5.51
N ARG A 54 -13.68 13.40 -6.56
CA ARG A 54 -14.13 14.45 -7.51
C ARG A 54 -15.35 15.17 -6.99
N GLU A 55 -16.22 14.46 -6.29
CA GLU A 55 -17.45 15.00 -5.72
C GLU A 55 -17.29 15.35 -4.25
N SER A 56 -18.14 16.25 -3.75
CA SER A 56 -18.11 16.65 -2.35
C SER A 56 -18.45 15.47 -1.45
N GLY A 57 -17.60 15.24 -0.45
CA GLY A 57 -17.77 14.14 0.49
C GLY A 57 -17.20 12.81 -0.01
N GLU A 58 -16.70 12.73 -1.24
CA GLU A 58 -15.91 11.59 -1.68
C GLU A 58 -14.49 11.68 -1.13
N THR A 59 -13.98 10.60 -0.55
CA THR A 59 -12.56 10.47 -0.23
C THR A 59 -12.06 9.08 -0.61
N THR A 60 -10.79 8.99 -0.95
CA THR A 60 -10.12 7.72 -1.25
C THR A 60 -8.93 7.57 -0.32
N GLU A 61 -8.87 6.42 0.36
CA GLU A 61 -7.75 6.05 1.22
C GLU A 61 -6.95 4.92 0.58
N TYR A 62 -5.63 5.01 0.68
CA TYR A 62 -4.71 3.99 0.23
C TYR A 62 -3.88 3.51 1.42
N LEU A 63 -3.93 2.20 1.65
CA LEU A 63 -3.22 1.54 2.72
C LEU A 63 -2.16 0.61 2.16
N TYR A 64 -0.90 1.02 2.31
CA TYR A 64 0.24 0.13 2.17
C TYR A 64 0.51 -0.61 3.48
N THR A 65 0.71 -1.92 3.38
CA THR A 65 1.22 -2.73 4.49
C THR A 65 2.35 -3.62 4.04
N ARG A 66 3.40 -3.72 4.86
CA ARG A 66 4.47 -4.70 4.67
C ARG A 66 4.06 -6.04 5.29
N LYS A 67 4.29 -7.13 4.58
CA LYS A 67 4.10 -8.52 5.04
C LYS A 67 4.66 -8.71 6.45
N GLY A 68 3.92 -9.43 7.30
CA GLY A 68 4.34 -9.77 8.67
C GLY A 68 3.41 -9.19 9.74
N LEU A 69 3.92 -8.94 10.95
CA LEU A 69 3.14 -8.40 12.05
C LEU A 69 3.07 -6.86 12.01
N LEU A 70 1.87 -6.31 11.95
CA LEU A 70 1.62 -4.87 12.04
C LEU A 70 1.51 -4.41 13.51
N PRO A 71 1.66 -3.10 13.80
CA PRO A 71 1.60 -2.56 15.16
C PRO A 71 0.32 -2.85 15.95
N ASN A 72 -0.78 -3.17 15.27
CA ASN A 72 -2.08 -3.54 15.86
C ASN A 72 -2.24 -5.05 16.07
N ASN A 73 -1.15 -5.82 16.05
CA ASN A 73 -1.13 -7.28 16.11
C ASN A 73 -1.87 -8.00 14.96
N VAL A 74 -2.20 -7.28 13.88
CA VAL A 74 -2.70 -7.90 12.65
C VAL A 74 -1.53 -8.45 11.85
N ARG A 75 -1.64 -9.69 11.39
CA ARG A 75 -0.64 -10.33 10.52
C ARG A 75 -1.09 -10.22 9.07
N THR A 76 -0.26 -9.61 8.23
CA THR A 76 -0.44 -9.57 6.77
C THR A 76 0.38 -10.68 6.13
N ALA A 77 -0.24 -11.41 5.20
CA ALA A 77 0.42 -12.50 4.47
C ALA A 77 1.31 -11.98 3.32
N GLU A 78 1.01 -10.78 2.84
CA GLU A 78 1.59 -10.17 1.64
C GLU A 78 1.94 -8.70 1.93
N THR A 79 2.83 -8.16 1.11
CA THR A 79 3.03 -6.71 1.03
C THR A 79 2.14 -6.19 -0.07
N SER A 80 1.21 -5.31 0.28
CA SER A 80 0.15 -4.89 -0.63
C SER A 80 -0.24 -3.45 -0.43
N ILE A 81 -0.90 -2.91 -1.45
CA ILE A 81 -1.61 -1.64 -1.39
C ILE A 81 -3.09 -1.96 -1.59
N GLU A 82 -3.91 -1.54 -0.63
CA GLU A 82 -5.36 -1.61 -0.68
C GLU A 82 -5.91 -0.19 -0.83
N VAL A 83 -7.04 -0.06 -1.51
CA VAL A 83 -7.77 1.19 -1.68
C VAL A 83 -9.14 1.05 -1.02
N SER A 84 -9.61 2.11 -0.38
CA SER A 84 -10.95 2.21 0.17
C SER A 84 -11.57 3.53 -0.27
N TYR A 85 -12.75 3.45 -0.86
CA TYR A 85 -13.53 4.58 -1.35
C TYR A 85 -14.63 4.89 -0.36
N TYR A 86 -14.74 6.16 0.01
CA TYR A 86 -15.70 6.65 0.98
C TYR A 86 -16.62 7.70 0.36
N GLN A 87 -17.86 7.71 0.80
CA GLN A 87 -18.82 8.78 0.55
C GLN A 87 -19.38 9.26 1.88
N ASN A 88 -19.25 10.55 2.16
CA ASN A 88 -19.72 11.17 3.41
C ASN A 88 -19.16 10.48 4.67
N GLY A 89 -17.93 9.96 4.58
CA GLY A 89 -17.24 9.28 5.69
C GLY A 89 -17.59 7.79 5.85
N GLU A 90 -18.49 7.23 5.03
CA GLU A 90 -18.82 5.80 5.03
C GLU A 90 -18.10 5.08 3.89
N ILE A 91 -17.57 3.89 4.17
CA ILE A 91 -16.93 3.07 3.14
C ILE A 91 -17.99 2.54 2.16
N VAL A 92 -17.81 2.84 0.89
CA VAL A 92 -18.68 2.39 -0.21
C VAL A 92 -18.09 1.13 -0.85
N PHE A 93 -16.78 1.12 -1.04
CA PHE A 93 -16.07 0.03 -1.71
C PHE A 93 -14.62 -0.02 -1.25
N GLY A 94 -14.01 -1.19 -1.35
CA GLY A 94 -12.58 -1.35 -1.12
C GLY A 94 -12.06 -2.57 -1.86
N GLU A 95 -10.83 -2.46 -2.35
CA GLU A 95 -10.17 -3.53 -3.10
C GLU A 95 -8.66 -3.48 -2.90
N ARG A 96 -8.00 -4.56 -3.31
CA ARG A 96 -6.54 -4.60 -3.38
C ARG A 96 -6.11 -4.21 -4.77
N VAL A 97 -5.21 -3.24 -4.88
CA VAL A 97 -4.79 -2.69 -6.20
C VAL A 97 -3.39 -3.15 -6.61
N ALA A 98 -2.55 -3.51 -5.65
CA ALA A 98 -1.20 -3.99 -5.94
C ALA A 98 -0.67 -4.95 -4.87
N ILE A 99 0.11 -5.93 -5.30
CA ILE A 99 0.87 -6.85 -4.45
C ILE A 99 2.34 -6.77 -4.85
N TYR A 100 3.24 -6.67 -3.87
CA TYR A 100 4.66 -6.61 -4.13
C TYR A 100 5.24 -8.02 -4.29
N ASN A 101 5.86 -8.26 -5.45
CA ASN A 101 6.51 -9.50 -5.81
C ASN A 101 8.00 -9.44 -5.47
N TYR A 102 8.34 -9.95 -4.29
CA TYR A 102 9.72 -9.99 -3.80
C TYR A 102 10.69 -10.83 -4.64
N GLN A 103 10.19 -11.72 -5.51
CA GLN A 103 11.06 -12.49 -6.40
C GLN A 103 11.52 -11.66 -7.60
N LYS A 104 10.71 -10.70 -8.02
CA LYS A 104 10.97 -9.82 -9.16
C LYS A 104 11.39 -8.41 -8.74
N ASN A 105 11.16 -8.05 -7.47
CA ASN A 105 11.24 -6.69 -6.95
C ASN A 105 10.31 -5.72 -7.70
N GLU A 106 9.11 -6.20 -8.05
CA GLU A 106 8.13 -5.49 -8.87
C GLU A 106 6.76 -5.50 -8.19
N TRP A 107 5.89 -4.56 -8.59
CA TRP A 107 4.49 -4.53 -8.17
C TRP A 107 3.62 -5.22 -9.22
N ASP A 108 2.94 -6.29 -8.80
CA ASP A 108 1.92 -6.94 -9.61
C ASP A 108 0.59 -6.20 -9.38
N LYS A 109 0.01 -5.67 -10.46
CA LYS A 109 -1.31 -5.03 -10.42
C LYS A 109 -2.39 -6.09 -10.22
N VAL A 110 -3.29 -5.84 -9.28
CA VAL A 110 -4.50 -6.65 -9.08
C VAL A 110 -5.64 -5.89 -9.75
N LEU A 111 -6.37 -6.57 -10.64
CA LEU A 111 -7.53 -6.04 -11.40
C LEU A 111 -8.82 -6.62 -10.83
#